data_AF-A0AAC9IWE6-F1
#
_entry.id   AF-A0AAC9IWE6-F1
#
_cell.length_a   1.000
_cell.length_b   1.000
_cell.length_c   1.000
_cell.angle_alpha   90.00
_cell.angle_beta   90.00
_cell.angle_gamma   90.00
#
_symmetry.space_group_name_H-M   'P 1'
#
loop_
_entity.id
_entity.type
_entity.pdbx_description
1 polymer ?
#
loop_
_entity_poly.entity_id
_entity_poly.type
_entity_poly.pdbx_seq_one_letter_code
_entity_poly.pdbx_strand_id
1 'polypeptide(L)' 'MKTPLLTVLTSVFLGGCAAVYTDASDANQVTFLNSSGESMEQLTQKAQNYCAQYGKTATFRNADTQLVVVFDCKVPR' A
#
# COMPACT_ATOMS: atom_id res chain seq x y z
N MET A 1 -32.34 -39.06 -16.16
CA MET A 1 -31.26 -38.33 -15.45
C MET A 1 -30.14 -38.04 -16.44
N LYS A 2 -29.91 -36.77 -16.79
CA LYS A 2 -28.79 -36.31 -17.65
C LYS A 2 -28.29 -35.00 -17.04
N THR A 3 -27.12 -35.05 -16.42
CA THR A 3 -26.42 -33.93 -15.78
C THR A 3 -25.81 -33.00 -16.84
N PRO A 4 -26.01 -31.67 -16.77
CA PRO A 4 -25.17 -30.74 -17.51
C PRO A 4 -23.86 -30.49 -16.74
N LEU A 5 -22.76 -30.84 -17.40
CA LEU A 5 -21.38 -30.64 -16.99
C LEU A 5 -21.10 -29.14 -16.81
N LEU A 6 -20.80 -28.76 -15.57
CA LEU A 6 -20.51 -27.39 -15.14
C LEU A 6 -19.04 -27.07 -15.42
N THR A 7 -18.74 -26.31 -16.46
CA THR A 7 -17.38 -25.79 -16.72
C THR A 7 -17.37 -24.29 -16.48
N VAL A 8 -17.18 -23.88 -15.22
CA VAL A 8 -16.90 -22.50 -14.84
C VAL A 8 -15.41 -22.27 -15.05
N LEU A 9 -15.05 -21.57 -16.13
CA LEU A 9 -13.69 -21.13 -16.42
C LEU A 9 -13.39 -19.89 -15.55
N THR A 10 -12.90 -20.10 -14.33
CA THR A 10 -12.49 -18.98 -13.45
C THR A 10 -11.04 -18.61 -13.78
N SER A 11 -10.86 -17.57 -14.60
CA SER A 11 -9.56 -16.93 -14.80
C SER A 11 -9.15 -16.18 -13.53
N VAL A 12 -8.23 -16.77 -12.76
CA VAL A 12 -7.64 -16.13 -11.59
C VAL A 12 -6.69 -15.04 -12.05
N PHE A 13 -7.15 -13.79 -12.08
CA PHE A 13 -6.27 -12.64 -12.20
C PHE A 13 -5.63 -12.35 -10.83
N LEU A 14 -4.44 -12.91 -10.58
CA LEU A 14 -3.57 -12.48 -9.48
C LEU A 14 -2.81 -11.22 -9.89
N GLY A 15 -3.49 -10.07 -9.87
CA GLY A 15 -2.85 -8.76 -9.99
C GLY A 15 -2.52 -8.23 -8.60
N GLY A 16 -1.29 -8.46 -8.12
CA GLY A 16 -0.87 -7.99 -6.81
C GLY A 16 0.63 -7.71 -6.73
N CYS A 17 1.09 -6.61 -7.34
CA CYS A 17 2.30 -5.95 -6.84
C CYS A 17 1.88 -5.05 -5.68
N ALA A 18 1.70 -5.64 -4.49
CA ALA A 18 1.47 -4.88 -3.28
C ALA A 18 2.71 -4.02 -3.01
N ALA A 19 2.54 -2.74 -2.68
CA ALA A 19 3.62 -1.99 -2.04
C ALA A 19 4.03 -2.79 -0.80
N VAL A 20 5.30 -3.16 -0.73
CA VAL A 20 5.84 -3.83 0.44
C VAL A 20 5.94 -2.77 1.53
N TYR A 21 4.87 -2.63 2.31
CA TYR A 21 4.95 -1.99 3.61
C TYR A 21 5.95 -2.81 4.41
N THR A 22 6.99 -2.16 4.90
CA THR A 22 7.91 -2.82 5.81
C THR A 22 7.22 -2.99 7.17
N ASP A 23 7.62 -4.00 7.92
CA ASP A 23 7.22 -4.28 9.30
C ASP A 23 7.48 -3.11 10.27
N ALA A 24 8.20 -2.09 9.83
CA ALA A 24 8.40 -0.82 10.54
C ALA A 24 7.22 0.18 10.42
N SER A 25 6.08 -0.23 9.87
CA SER A 25 4.87 0.61 9.75
C SER A 25 3.92 0.38 10.92
N ASP A 26 3.44 1.44 11.57
CA ASP A 26 2.53 1.43 12.72
C ASP A 26 1.47 2.54 12.60
N ALA A 27 0.67 2.79 13.65
CA ALA A 27 -0.38 3.81 13.61
C ALA A 27 0.14 5.27 13.51
N ASN A 28 1.42 5.52 13.73
CA ASN A 28 2.07 6.84 13.75
C ASN A 28 3.04 7.05 12.60
N GLN A 29 3.52 6.00 11.94
CA GLN A 29 4.35 6.11 10.75
C GLN A 29 4.14 4.94 9.78
N VAL A 30 4.37 5.20 8.49
CA VAL A 30 4.39 4.16 7.46
C VAL A 30 5.68 4.26 6.67
N THR A 31 6.33 3.12 6.48
CA THR A 31 7.62 3.01 5.81
C THR A 31 7.49 2.12 4.57
N PHE A 32 7.68 2.73 3.40
CA PHE A 32 7.64 2.07 2.12
C PHE A 32 9.04 1.71 1.65
N LEU A 33 9.20 0.48 1.18
CA LEU A 33 10.34 0.10 0.37
C LEU A 33 10.01 0.45 -1.10
N ASN A 34 10.64 1.47 -1.64
CA ASN A 34 10.46 1.94 -3.01
C ASN A 34 11.43 1.27 -3.99
N SER A 35 11.51 -0.07 -3.93
CA SER A 35 12.31 -0.86 -4.87
C SER A 35 11.73 -0.89 -6.28
N SER A 36 10.44 -0.55 -6.42
CA SER A 36 9.71 -0.56 -7.70
C SER A 36 9.77 0.78 -8.45
N GLY A 37 10.42 1.81 -7.89
CA GLY A 37 10.52 3.12 -8.52
C GLY A 37 9.20 3.88 -8.61
N GLU A 38 8.29 3.67 -7.65
CA GLU A 38 7.03 4.41 -7.56
C GLU A 38 7.28 5.91 -7.39
N SER A 39 6.43 6.73 -7.99
CA SER A 39 6.53 8.18 -7.86
C SER A 39 6.18 8.63 -6.44
N MET A 40 6.65 9.82 -6.06
CA MET A 40 6.29 10.43 -4.79
C MET A 40 4.78 10.65 -4.65
N GLU A 41 4.06 11.00 -5.72
CA GLU A 41 2.59 11.09 -5.65
C GLU A 41 1.94 9.74 -5.32
N GLN A 42 2.40 8.65 -5.94
CA GLN A 42 1.86 7.31 -5.69
C GLN A 42 2.11 6.87 -4.24
N LEU A 43 3.33 7.07 -3.76
CA LEU A 43 3.71 6.75 -2.38
C LEU A 43 2.96 7.63 -1.37
N THR A 44 2.75 8.90 -1.69
CA THR A 44 1.95 9.81 -0.87
C THR A 44 0.51 9.34 -0.79
N GLN A 45 -0.13 8.98 -1.91
CA GLN A 45 -1.50 8.46 -1.90
C GLN A 45 -1.61 7.16 -1.09
N LYS A 46 -0.66 6.24 -1.23
CA LYS A 46 -0.61 5.02 -0.42
C LYS A 46 -0.46 5.33 1.07
N ALA A 47 0.40 6.29 1.41
CA ALA A 47 0.59 6.73 2.79
C ALA A 47 -0.70 7.34 3.35
N GLN A 48 -1.39 8.19 2.58
CA GLN A 48 -2.67 8.77 2.99
C GLN A 48 -3.71 7.69 3.27
N ASN A 49 -3.86 6.73 2.36
CA ASN A 49 -4.81 5.61 2.54
C ASN A 49 -4.45 4.76 3.77
N TYR A 50 -3.16 4.54 4.02
CA TYR A 50 -2.71 3.81 5.20
C TYR A 50 -3.03 4.59 6.50
N CYS A 51 -2.64 5.86 6.59
CA CYS A 51 -2.88 6.68 7.78
C CYS A 51 -4.38 6.94 8.02
N ALA A 52 -5.19 7.01 6.95
CA ALA A 52 -6.63 7.23 7.04
C ALA A 52 -7.36 6.09 7.77
N GLN A 53 -6.83 4.86 7.73
CA GLN A 53 -7.36 3.73 8.51
C GLN A 53 -7.32 3.99 10.02
N TYR A 54 -6.44 4.89 10.47
CA TYR A 54 -6.29 5.31 11.86
C TYR A 54 -6.90 6.70 12.14
N GLY A 55 -7.65 7.28 11.18
CA GLY A 55 -8.17 8.64 11.29
C GLY A 55 -7.09 9.74 11.25
N LYS A 56 -5.95 9.44 10.61
CA LYS A 56 -4.79 10.34 10.52
C LYS A 56 -4.48 10.69 9.06
N THR A 57 -3.72 11.75 8.89
CA THR A 57 -3.20 12.22 7.60
C THR A 57 -1.72 11.93 7.50
N ALA A 58 -1.27 11.43 6.35
CA ALA A 58 0.14 11.19 6.10
C ALA A 58 0.87 12.51 5.83
N THR A 59 2.07 12.65 6.38
CA THR A 59 3.00 13.76 6.12
C THR A 59 4.34 13.17 5.75
N PHE A 60 4.91 13.59 4.62
CA PHE A 60 6.26 13.15 4.23
C PHE A 60 7.26 13.54 5.33
N ARG A 61 8.03 12.57 5.81
CA ARG A 61 9.08 12.79 6.81
C ARG A 61 10.46 12.84 6.14
N ASN A 62 10.87 11.74 5.53
CA ASN A 62 12.19 11.62 4.91
C ASN A 62 12.24 10.46 3.89
N ALA A 63 13.21 10.51 2.99
CA ALA A 63 13.64 9.41 2.14
C ALA A 63 15.17 9.30 2.20
N ASP A 64 15.69 8.17 2.67
CA ASP A 64 17.13 8.02 2.96
C ASP A 64 17.96 7.87 1.67
N THR A 65 17.51 7.03 0.74
CA THR A 65 18.29 6.65 -0.47
C THR A 65 17.42 6.32 -1.69
N GLN A 66 16.23 6.92 -1.79
CA GLN A 66 15.16 6.55 -2.74
C GLN A 66 14.60 5.12 -2.56
N LEU A 67 15.30 4.23 -1.87
CA LEU A 67 14.86 2.86 -1.58
C LEU A 67 13.88 2.79 -0.42
N VAL A 68 13.99 3.71 0.55
CA VAL A 68 13.11 3.76 1.73
C VAL A 68 12.49 5.14 1.83
N VAL A 69 11.16 5.18 1.98
CA VAL A 69 10.39 6.41 2.10
C VAL A 69 9.49 6.32 3.32
N VAL A 70 9.59 7.30 4.21
CA VAL A 70 8.88 7.32 5.49
C VAL A 70 7.88 8.48 5.52
N PHE A 71 6.66 8.17 5.90
CA PHE A 71 5.60 9.15 6.17
C PHE A 71 5.16 9.05 7.62
N ASP A 72 4.96 10.19 8.26
CA ASP A 72 4.30 10.28 9.57
C ASP A 72 2.78 10.28 9.40
N CYS A 73 2.07 9.46 10.16
CA CYS A 73 0.63 9.55 10.34
C CYS A 73 0.33 10.49 11.51
N LYS A 74 -0.20 11.68 11.23
CA LYS A 74 -0.54 12.70 12.23
C LYS A 74 -2.04 12.95 12.25
N VAL A 75 -2.58 13.23 13.43
CA VAL A 75 -3.99 13.67 13.53
C VAL A 75 -4.12 14.98 12.76
N PRO A 76 -5.12 15.12 11.86
CA PRO A 76 -5.39 16.40 11.22
C PRO A 76 -5.65 17.46 12.31
N ARG A 77 -4.89 18.55 12.26
CA ARG A 77 -5.05 19.69 13.17
C ARG A 77 -6.24 20.54 12.78
#